data_AF-A0A0N8GPF9-F1
#
_entry.id   AF-A0A0N8GPF9-F1
#
_cell.length_a   1.000
_cell.length_b   1.000
_cell.length_c   1.000
_cell.angle_alpha   90.00
_cell.angle_beta   90.00
_cell.angle_gamma   90.00
#
_symmetry.space_group_name_H-M   'P 1'
#
loop_
_entity.id
_entity.type
_entity.pdbx_description
1 polymer ?
#
loop_
_entity_poly.entity_id
_entity_poly.type
_entity_poly.pdbx_seq_one_letter_code
_entity_poly.pdbx_strand_id
1 'polypeptide(L)'
;MHTSRTLWTLKRFSALAALLLLMLACSLPLGRTTPPAPTEPPAPPAAPAAPAAPATPTDTAVPPTEAAPVPDISYQGVSFSWEDGVTASARPETLPAAAGADLPPWEQTPEMIQFTLEGYALSGQFHTPAVRIYPIEAYAQMNEYIPEMVANLTAVLNTQPASPEAIPSLPLWNAGQMMQAKVRYLNFQNGRGVAFLTQYGQSFWPINNESLFYMFQGLTNDGRFWVSAVLPVNHPSLPVNGDAAGITDWDAFAEGFTNYVASTEEALAAQDDASFTPSLAALNAMLESIQVSR
;
A
#
# COMPACT_ATOMS: atom_id res chain seq x y z
N MET A 1 -16.37 -57.14 -17.78
CA MET A 1 -17.00 -57.08 -16.44
C MET A 1 -17.33 -55.62 -16.17
N HIS A 2 -18.59 -55.24 -16.44
CA HIS A 2 -19.54 -54.69 -15.47
C HIS A 2 -19.13 -53.31 -14.89
N THR A 3 -19.60 -52.22 -15.49
CA THR A 3 -20.82 -51.44 -15.12
C THR A 3 -20.73 -50.74 -13.76
N SER A 4 -20.75 -49.41 -13.75
CA SER A 4 -21.90 -48.66 -13.21
C SER A 4 -21.79 -47.15 -13.42
N ARG A 5 -22.92 -46.60 -13.84
CA ARG A 5 -23.31 -45.19 -13.95
C ARG A 5 -23.94 -44.74 -12.62
N THR A 6 -23.70 -43.49 -12.20
CA THR A 6 -24.67 -42.65 -11.45
C THR A 6 -24.19 -41.19 -11.55
N LEU A 7 -24.73 -40.30 -12.38
CA LEU A 7 -25.95 -39.49 -12.22
C LEU A 7 -26.08 -38.81 -10.86
N TRP A 8 -25.81 -37.49 -10.80
CA TRP A 8 -26.40 -36.60 -9.81
C TRP A 8 -26.89 -35.32 -10.49
N THR A 9 -28.16 -35.02 -10.24
CA THR A 9 -29.00 -34.02 -10.88
C THR A 9 -29.11 -32.76 -10.02
N LEU A 10 -28.90 -31.62 -10.68
CA LEU A 10 -29.67 -30.37 -10.63
C LEU A 10 -30.73 -30.22 -9.51
N LYS A 11 -30.60 -29.16 -8.68
CA LYS A 11 -31.75 -28.47 -8.07
C LYS A 11 -31.51 -26.95 -8.04
N ARG A 12 -32.15 -26.28 -9.01
CA ARG A 12 -32.47 -24.85 -9.01
C ARG A 12 -33.67 -24.63 -8.08
N PHE A 13 -33.61 -23.66 -7.17
CA PHE A 13 -34.78 -23.15 -6.46
C PHE A 13 -34.98 -21.68 -6.82
N SER A 14 -36.09 -21.41 -7.50
CA SER A 14 -36.65 -20.09 -7.79
C SER A 14 -37.56 -19.64 -6.65
N ALA A 15 -37.59 -18.36 -6.30
CA ALA A 15 -38.76 -17.72 -5.70
C ALA A 15 -38.75 -16.20 -5.96
N LEU A 16 -39.61 -15.78 -6.89
CA LEU A 16 -40.08 -14.41 -7.09
C LEU A 16 -41.02 -14.03 -5.93
N ALA A 17 -40.93 -12.79 -5.44
CA ALA A 17 -42.05 -12.12 -4.77
C ALA A 17 -42.01 -10.62 -5.07
N ALA A 18 -43.06 -10.13 -5.72
CA ALA A 18 -43.31 -8.72 -6.02
C ALA A 18 -44.39 -8.19 -5.07
N LEU A 19 -44.27 -6.93 -4.62
CA LEU A 19 -45.46 -6.13 -4.27
C LEU A 19 -45.19 -4.63 -4.37
N LEU A 20 -46.14 -3.96 -5.02
CA LEU A 20 -46.25 -2.57 -5.44
C LEU A 20 -47.00 -1.75 -4.37
N LEU A 21 -46.73 -0.45 -4.16
CA LEU A 21 -47.77 0.57 -3.90
C LEU A 21 -47.24 2.03 -3.86
N LEU A 22 -48.14 2.95 -4.22
CA LEU A 22 -47.95 4.30 -4.75
C LEU A 22 -48.49 5.40 -3.78
N MET A 23 -47.87 6.60 -3.86
CA MET A 23 -48.46 7.98 -3.87
C MET A 23 -48.90 8.74 -2.58
N LEU A 24 -48.35 9.98 -2.51
CA LEU A 24 -48.91 11.33 -2.21
C LEU A 24 -49.62 11.69 -0.87
N ALA A 25 -49.16 12.80 -0.26
CA ALA A 25 -49.93 14.00 0.15
C ALA A 25 -48.96 15.13 0.61
N CYS A 26 -48.92 16.31 -0.04
CA CYS A 26 -49.57 17.60 0.33
C CYS A 26 -49.09 18.18 1.70
N SER A 27 -48.48 19.35 1.91
CA SER A 27 -48.50 20.75 1.38
C SER A 27 -48.96 21.77 2.46
N LEU A 28 -48.11 22.80 2.70
CA LEU A 28 -48.39 24.19 3.19
C LEU A 28 -48.68 24.43 4.71
N PRO A 29 -48.65 25.69 5.23
CA PRO A 29 -47.77 26.86 4.96
C PRO A 29 -47.36 27.72 6.21
N LEU A 30 -46.37 28.60 5.97
CA LEU A 30 -46.14 30.01 6.41
C LEU A 30 -46.41 30.52 7.85
N GLY A 31 -45.41 31.28 8.35
CA GLY A 31 -45.61 32.35 9.34
C GLY A 31 -44.47 33.37 9.34
N ARG A 32 -44.62 34.47 8.57
CA ARG A 32 -43.85 35.73 8.74
C ARG A 32 -44.69 36.70 9.56
N THR A 33 -44.11 37.36 10.56
CA THR A 33 -44.65 38.62 11.08
C THR A 33 -43.52 39.57 11.50
N THR A 34 -43.65 40.83 11.08
CA THR A 34 -42.99 42.07 11.53
C THR A 34 -44.00 43.19 11.25
N PRO A 35 -43.88 44.43 11.76
CA PRO A 35 -43.49 44.98 13.08
C PRO A 35 -44.66 45.80 13.68
N PRO A 36 -44.46 46.63 14.74
CA PRO A 36 -44.43 48.08 14.48
C PRO A 36 -43.45 48.91 15.34
N ALA A 37 -43.06 50.08 14.81
CA ALA A 37 -42.56 51.29 15.51
C ALA A 37 -43.74 52.30 15.64
N PRO A 38 -43.68 53.51 16.26
CA PRO A 38 -42.55 54.39 16.65
C PRO A 38 -42.70 55.05 18.06
N THR A 39 -41.79 55.91 18.54
CA THR A 39 -41.96 57.39 18.65
C THR A 39 -40.73 58.05 19.31
N GLU A 40 -40.33 59.22 18.80
CA GLU A 40 -39.21 60.12 19.19
C GLU A 40 -39.68 61.29 20.07
N PRO A 41 -38.89 61.72 21.09
CA PRO A 41 -38.78 63.16 21.45
C PRO A 41 -37.32 63.71 21.58
N PRO A 42 -37.10 65.04 21.69
CA PRO A 42 -36.06 65.82 21.01
C PRO A 42 -34.73 66.11 21.76
N ALA A 43 -33.73 66.60 21.01
CA ALA A 43 -32.38 67.06 21.43
C ALA A 43 -32.37 68.42 22.16
N PRO A 44 -31.40 68.73 23.06
CA PRO A 44 -30.12 69.43 22.70
C PRO A 44 -28.95 69.24 23.74
N PRO A 45 -27.79 69.97 23.75
CA PRO A 45 -26.95 70.60 22.71
C PRO A 45 -25.43 70.22 22.74
N ALA A 46 -24.73 70.64 21.68
CA ALA A 46 -23.31 71.08 21.57
C ALA A 46 -22.12 70.10 21.78
N ALA A 47 -21.35 69.96 20.69
CA ALA A 47 -20.03 69.37 20.53
C ALA A 47 -18.95 70.06 21.41
N PRO A 48 -17.78 69.43 21.74
CA PRO A 48 -16.75 69.08 20.74
C PRO A 48 -15.84 67.88 21.05
N ALA A 49 -15.46 67.12 20.02
CA ALA A 49 -14.08 66.67 19.73
C ALA A 49 -14.13 65.65 18.58
N ALA A 50 -13.39 65.91 17.51
CA ALA A 50 -13.24 64.98 16.40
C ALA A 50 -12.58 63.67 16.87
N PRO A 51 -13.15 62.49 16.59
CA PRO A 51 -12.43 61.23 16.76
C PRO A 51 -11.31 61.16 15.72
N ALA A 52 -10.11 60.80 16.16
CA ALA A 52 -9.03 60.42 15.25
C ALA A 52 -9.51 59.28 14.32
N ALA A 53 -9.11 59.36 13.05
CA ALA A 53 -9.39 58.31 12.08
C ALA A 53 -8.91 56.94 12.61
N PRO A 54 -9.62 55.84 12.34
CA PRO A 54 -9.15 54.52 12.71
C PRO A 54 -7.82 54.27 12.00
N ALA A 55 -6.81 53.86 12.75
CA ALA A 55 -5.60 53.29 12.17
C ALA A 55 -6.01 52.11 11.30
N THR A 56 -5.59 52.14 10.04
CA THR A 56 -5.68 51.01 9.10
C THR A 56 -5.12 49.77 9.80
N PRO A 57 -5.81 48.61 9.77
CA PRO A 57 -5.23 47.39 10.31
C PRO A 57 -3.92 47.13 9.56
N THR A 58 -2.82 47.08 10.32
CA THR A 58 -1.54 46.62 9.81
C THR A 58 -1.74 45.21 9.31
N ASP A 59 -1.54 45.05 8.01
CA ASP A 59 -1.53 43.77 7.30
C ASP A 59 -0.61 42.82 8.07
N THR A 60 -1.21 41.91 8.83
CA THR A 60 -0.47 40.87 9.52
C THR A 60 -0.02 39.92 8.43
N ALA A 61 1.23 40.06 8.01
CA ALA A 61 1.84 39.15 7.06
C ALA A 61 1.59 37.72 7.53
N VAL A 62 0.79 36.99 6.75
CA VAL A 62 0.59 35.54 6.94
C VAL A 62 1.99 34.93 6.92
N PRO A 63 2.39 34.17 7.95
CA PRO A 63 3.68 33.48 7.92
C PRO A 63 3.75 32.64 6.64
N PRO A 64 4.91 32.56 5.95
CA PRO A 64 5.03 31.73 4.77
C PRO A 64 4.56 30.33 5.12
N THR A 65 3.53 29.84 4.43
CA THR A 65 3.21 28.41 4.43
C THR A 65 4.50 27.70 4.07
N GLU A 66 5.06 26.94 5.01
CA GLU A 66 6.23 26.10 4.79
C GLU A 66 5.95 25.26 3.56
N ALA A 67 6.72 25.49 2.49
CA ALA A 67 6.56 24.74 1.26
C ALA A 67 6.78 23.27 1.58
N ALA A 68 5.85 22.41 1.13
CA ALA A 68 6.01 20.97 1.30
C ALA A 68 7.39 20.54 0.76
N PRO A 69 8.11 19.66 1.47
CA PRO A 69 9.43 19.21 1.02
C PRO A 69 9.34 18.67 -0.40
N VAL A 70 10.28 19.10 -1.25
CA VAL A 70 10.39 18.62 -2.63
C VAL A 70 10.84 17.16 -2.59
N PRO A 71 10.16 16.24 -3.30
CA PRO A 71 10.54 14.83 -3.29
C PRO A 71 11.88 14.60 -3.98
N ASP A 72 12.65 13.62 -3.50
CA ASP A 72 13.95 13.27 -4.08
C ASP A 72 13.86 12.77 -5.53
N ILE A 73 12.74 12.13 -5.88
CA ILE A 73 12.46 11.73 -7.25
C ILE A 73 11.02 12.05 -7.66
N SER A 74 10.85 12.44 -8.91
CA SER A 74 9.54 12.57 -9.56
C SER A 74 9.64 12.15 -11.03
N TYR A 75 8.77 11.24 -11.45
CA TYR A 75 8.72 10.74 -12.82
C TYR A 75 7.30 10.35 -13.22
N GLN A 76 6.80 10.96 -14.30
CA GLN A 76 5.47 10.70 -14.86
C GLN A 76 4.34 10.66 -13.80
N GLY A 77 4.32 11.62 -12.87
CA GLY A 77 3.29 11.69 -11.83
C GLY A 77 3.47 10.69 -10.69
N VAL A 78 4.61 10.02 -10.58
CA VAL A 78 4.99 9.23 -9.41
C VAL A 78 6.17 9.89 -8.72
N SER A 79 6.10 10.07 -7.40
CA SER A 79 7.18 10.67 -6.62
C SER A 79 7.29 10.03 -5.24
N PHE A 80 8.49 10.05 -4.67
CA PHE A 80 8.76 9.66 -3.29
C PHE A 80 10.10 10.26 -2.84
N SER A 81 10.36 10.19 -1.54
CA SER A 81 11.58 10.66 -0.89
C SER A 81 12.21 9.54 -0.07
N TRP A 82 13.48 9.63 0.27
CA TRP A 82 14.16 8.66 1.13
C TRP A 82 15.14 9.33 2.08
N GLU A 83 15.43 8.66 3.19
CA GLU A 83 16.45 9.12 4.13
C GLU A 83 17.86 8.78 3.63
N ASP A 84 18.84 9.54 4.12
CA ASP A 84 20.26 9.26 3.89
C ASP A 84 20.61 7.82 4.28
N GLY A 85 21.30 7.12 3.38
CA GLY A 85 21.73 5.75 3.61
C GLY A 85 20.73 4.67 3.19
N VAL A 86 19.52 5.01 2.73
CA VAL A 86 18.62 4.04 2.08
C VAL A 86 19.09 3.75 0.67
N THR A 87 19.24 4.78 -0.16
CA THR A 87 19.72 4.69 -1.55
C THR A 87 20.40 6.00 -1.96
N ALA A 88 21.30 5.96 -2.94
CA ALA A 88 21.96 7.16 -3.46
C ALA A 88 21.10 7.87 -4.51
N SER A 89 20.40 7.09 -5.34
CA SER A 89 19.49 7.61 -6.37
C SER A 89 18.42 6.57 -6.70
N ALA A 90 17.42 7.00 -7.48
CA ALA A 90 16.43 6.13 -8.11
C ALA A 90 16.43 6.39 -9.61
N ARG A 91 16.55 5.34 -10.42
CA ARG A 91 16.48 5.41 -11.88
C ARG A 91 15.08 5.02 -12.36
N PRO A 92 14.24 5.99 -12.80
CA PRO A 92 12.92 5.69 -13.31
C PRO A 92 12.96 5.22 -14.77
N GLU A 93 12.14 4.20 -15.08
CA GLU A 93 11.94 3.69 -16.42
C GLU A 93 10.47 3.31 -16.63
N THR A 94 9.92 3.61 -17.81
CA THR A 94 8.68 2.97 -18.29
C THR A 94 9.06 1.68 -18.99
N LEU A 95 8.68 0.56 -18.38
CA LEU A 95 8.89 -0.77 -18.96
C LEU A 95 7.70 -1.10 -19.87
N PRO A 96 7.94 -1.56 -21.11
CA PRO A 96 6.87 -1.93 -22.02
C PRO A 96 6.13 -3.16 -21.49
N ALA A 97 4.87 -3.32 -21.93
CA ALA A 97 4.10 -4.51 -21.61
C ALA A 97 4.79 -5.79 -22.10
N ALA A 98 4.86 -6.80 -21.24
CA ALA A 98 5.23 -8.16 -21.62
C ALA A 98 3.95 -8.99 -21.72
N ALA A 99 3.53 -9.26 -22.96
CA ALA A 99 2.30 -9.97 -23.28
C ALA A 99 2.59 -11.13 -24.25
N GLY A 100 1.89 -12.25 -24.08
CA GLY A 100 1.97 -13.37 -25.01
C GLY A 100 1.21 -14.58 -24.48
N ALA A 101 0.47 -15.27 -25.35
CA ALA A 101 -0.28 -16.47 -24.97
C ALA A 101 0.63 -17.61 -24.46
N ASP A 102 1.90 -17.59 -24.87
CA ASP A 102 2.92 -18.58 -24.47
C ASP A 102 3.70 -18.15 -23.23
N LEU A 103 3.52 -16.92 -22.74
CA LEU A 103 4.18 -16.48 -21.51
C LEU A 103 3.45 -17.06 -20.31
N PRO A 104 4.17 -17.65 -19.34
CA PRO A 104 3.55 -18.03 -18.10
C PRO A 104 3.03 -16.79 -17.36
N PRO A 105 2.03 -16.94 -16.47
CA PRO A 105 1.40 -15.81 -15.80
C PRO A 105 2.38 -14.89 -15.06
N TRP A 106 3.46 -15.43 -14.48
CA TRP A 106 4.46 -14.66 -13.76
C TRP A 106 5.39 -13.81 -14.64
N GLU A 107 5.38 -14.03 -15.96
CA GLU A 107 6.13 -13.23 -16.94
C GLU A 107 5.22 -12.21 -17.66
N GLN A 108 3.91 -12.33 -17.53
CA GLN A 108 2.96 -11.37 -18.08
C GLN A 108 2.92 -10.13 -17.20
N THR A 109 3.23 -8.96 -17.77
CA THR A 109 3.19 -7.67 -17.08
C THR A 109 2.63 -6.59 -18.02
N PRO A 110 1.86 -5.61 -17.50
CA PRO A 110 1.41 -4.48 -18.29
C PRO A 110 2.58 -3.53 -18.55
N GLU A 111 2.36 -2.50 -19.37
CA GLU A 111 3.26 -1.35 -19.32
C GLU A 111 3.22 -0.77 -17.89
N MET A 112 4.39 -0.56 -17.28
CA MET A 112 4.50 -0.11 -15.90
C MET A 112 5.65 0.85 -15.70
N ILE A 113 5.62 1.60 -14.59
CA ILE A 113 6.79 2.37 -14.14
C ILE A 113 7.57 1.51 -13.15
N GLN A 114 8.89 1.44 -13.34
CA GLN A 114 9.82 0.92 -12.34
C GLN A 114 10.83 1.99 -11.96
N PHE A 115 11.08 2.13 -10.67
CA PHE A 115 12.21 2.85 -10.10
C PHE A 115 13.20 1.83 -9.58
N THR A 116 14.37 1.74 -10.22
CA THR A 116 15.48 0.92 -9.72
C THR A 116 16.30 1.75 -8.74
N LEU A 117 16.48 1.28 -7.50
CA LEU A 117 17.23 2.03 -6.49
C LEU A 117 18.73 1.75 -6.67
N GLU A 118 19.52 2.80 -6.88
CA GLU A 118 20.94 2.73 -7.18
C GLU A 118 21.77 3.24 -5.99
N GLY A 119 22.87 2.54 -5.69
CA GLY A 119 23.61 2.80 -4.46
C GLY A 119 22.78 2.51 -3.21
N TYR A 120 21.89 1.52 -3.28
CA TYR A 120 21.11 1.02 -2.16
C TYR A 120 22.02 0.55 -1.02
N ALA A 121 21.54 0.63 0.23
CA ALA A 121 22.33 0.34 1.43
C ALA A 121 22.99 -1.05 1.42
N LEU A 122 22.38 -2.00 0.70
CA LEU A 122 22.89 -3.34 0.50
C LEU A 122 23.28 -3.58 -0.96
N SER A 123 24.34 -4.38 -1.14
CA SER A 123 24.79 -4.89 -2.43
C SER A 123 24.87 -6.41 -2.41
N GLY A 124 24.82 -7.05 -3.59
CA GLY A 124 24.99 -8.50 -3.72
C GLY A 124 23.84 -9.34 -3.18
N GLN A 125 22.65 -8.74 -3.04
CA GLN A 125 21.44 -9.43 -2.63
C GLN A 125 20.78 -10.12 -3.81
N PHE A 126 19.96 -11.15 -3.54
CA PHE A 126 19.27 -11.91 -4.59
C PHE A 126 18.32 -11.03 -5.42
N HIS A 127 17.61 -10.12 -4.76
CA HIS A 127 16.69 -9.19 -5.42
C HIS A 127 17.32 -7.82 -5.67
N THR A 128 17.04 -7.26 -6.85
CA THR A 128 17.32 -5.85 -7.14
C THR A 128 16.29 -4.96 -6.43
N PRO A 129 16.72 -3.96 -5.63
CA PRO A 129 15.81 -3.04 -4.95
C PRO A 129 15.04 -2.19 -5.95
N ALA A 130 13.71 -2.24 -5.88
CA ALA A 130 12.86 -1.49 -6.82
C ALA A 130 11.47 -1.19 -6.27
N VAL A 131 10.92 -0.05 -6.72
CA VAL A 131 9.51 0.33 -6.57
C VAL A 131 8.84 0.24 -7.95
N ARG A 132 7.68 -0.40 -8.02
CA ARG A 132 6.92 -0.65 -9.26
C ARG A 132 5.49 -0.19 -9.15
N ILE A 133 5.00 0.46 -10.19
CA ILE A 133 3.65 1.00 -10.29
C ILE A 133 2.92 0.34 -11.45
N TYR A 134 1.99 -0.55 -11.12
CA TYR A 134 1.23 -1.33 -12.11
C TYR A 134 -0.14 -0.69 -12.33
N PRO A 135 -0.54 -0.39 -13.58
CA PRO A 135 -1.91 -0.03 -13.91
C PRO A 135 -2.83 -1.26 -13.78
N ILE A 136 -3.76 -1.23 -12.83
CA ILE A 136 -4.57 -2.39 -12.45
C ILE A 136 -5.48 -2.84 -13.61
N GLU A 137 -6.17 -1.90 -14.26
CA GLU A 137 -7.09 -2.21 -15.35
C GLU A 137 -6.38 -2.91 -16.51
N ALA A 138 -5.25 -2.37 -16.96
CA ALA A 138 -4.47 -2.97 -18.04
C ALA A 138 -3.93 -4.34 -17.63
N TYR A 139 -3.46 -4.49 -16.39
CA TYR A 139 -2.93 -5.78 -15.94
C TYR A 139 -4.03 -6.85 -15.85
N ALA A 140 -5.21 -6.49 -15.34
CA ALA A 140 -6.36 -7.38 -15.25
C ALA A 140 -6.87 -7.88 -16.60
N GLN A 141 -6.69 -7.11 -17.67
CA GLN A 141 -7.04 -7.55 -19.04
C GLN A 141 -6.06 -8.58 -19.60
N MET A 142 -4.84 -8.63 -19.06
CA MET A 142 -3.77 -9.47 -19.58
C MET A 142 -3.58 -10.73 -18.73
N ASN A 143 -3.76 -10.64 -17.43
CA ASN A 143 -3.44 -11.69 -16.47
C ASN A 143 -4.65 -11.97 -15.56
N GLU A 144 -5.16 -13.21 -15.65
CA GLU A 144 -6.41 -13.63 -15.02
C GLU A 144 -6.38 -13.66 -13.48
N TYR A 145 -5.20 -13.67 -12.86
CA TYR A 145 -5.06 -13.69 -11.39
C TYR A 145 -5.28 -12.31 -10.77
N ILE A 146 -5.04 -11.24 -11.54
CA ILE A 146 -5.00 -9.87 -11.02
C ILE A 146 -6.33 -9.40 -10.41
N PRO A 147 -7.52 -9.63 -11.01
CA PRO A 147 -8.78 -9.22 -10.40
C PRO A 147 -8.99 -9.80 -8.99
N GLU A 148 -8.69 -11.08 -8.80
CA GLU A 148 -8.82 -11.74 -7.49
C GLU A 148 -7.76 -11.23 -6.51
N MET A 149 -6.52 -11.05 -6.96
CA MET A 149 -5.45 -10.50 -6.12
C MET A 149 -5.78 -9.08 -5.63
N VAL A 150 -6.36 -8.22 -6.47
CA VAL A 150 -6.79 -6.87 -6.09
C VAL A 150 -7.90 -6.93 -5.05
N ALA A 151 -8.89 -7.82 -5.24
CA ALA A 151 -9.97 -8.01 -4.27
C ALA A 151 -9.44 -8.49 -2.91
N ASN A 152 -8.51 -9.46 -2.92
CA ASN A 152 -7.90 -10.01 -1.72
C ASN A 152 -7.03 -8.99 -1.00
N LEU A 153 -6.20 -8.23 -1.72
CA LEU A 153 -5.40 -7.16 -1.11
C LEU A 153 -6.30 -6.06 -0.54
N THR A 154 -7.36 -5.68 -1.25
CA THR A 154 -8.36 -4.73 -0.73
C THR A 154 -8.97 -5.21 0.58
N ALA A 155 -9.31 -6.51 0.68
CA ALA A 155 -9.84 -7.09 1.91
C ALA A 155 -8.82 -7.03 3.06
N VAL A 156 -7.57 -7.42 2.81
CA VAL A 156 -6.47 -7.36 3.80
C VAL A 156 -6.24 -5.92 4.28
N LEU A 157 -6.24 -4.93 3.38
CA LEU A 157 -6.02 -3.53 3.72
C LEU A 157 -7.19 -2.89 4.48
N ASN A 158 -8.40 -3.44 4.33
CA ASN A 158 -9.59 -2.99 5.06
C ASN A 158 -9.71 -3.62 6.45
N THR A 159 -9.32 -4.89 6.61
CA THR A 159 -9.45 -5.62 7.88
C THR A 159 -8.21 -5.55 8.75
N GLN A 160 -7.04 -5.29 8.15
CA GLN A 160 -5.74 -5.16 8.81
C GLN A 160 -5.47 -6.24 9.86
N PRO A 161 -5.56 -7.54 9.50
CA PRO A 161 -5.28 -8.62 10.44
C PRO A 161 -3.86 -8.52 10.98
N ALA A 162 -3.65 -8.78 12.27
CA ALA A 162 -2.31 -8.83 12.85
C ALA A 162 -1.44 -9.95 12.23
N SER A 163 -2.07 -11.02 11.76
CA SER A 163 -1.42 -12.18 11.14
C SER A 163 -2.24 -12.64 9.92
N PRO A 164 -2.13 -11.95 8.76
CA PRO A 164 -2.80 -12.39 7.53
C PRO A 164 -2.25 -13.75 7.10
N GLU A 165 -3.13 -14.66 6.71
CA GLU A 165 -2.75 -15.98 6.16
C GLU A 165 -1.97 -15.84 4.85
N ALA A 166 -2.36 -14.86 4.03
CA ALA A 166 -1.66 -14.52 2.80
C ALA A 166 -1.81 -13.03 2.50
N ILE A 167 -0.77 -12.43 1.94
CA ILE A 167 -0.82 -11.09 1.35
C ILE A 167 -0.55 -11.25 -0.15
N PRO A 168 -1.53 -10.93 -1.02
CA PRO A 168 -1.30 -10.94 -2.46
C PRO A 168 -0.13 -10.03 -2.83
N SER A 169 0.80 -10.55 -3.62
CA SER A 169 2.08 -9.89 -3.88
C SER A 169 2.39 -9.77 -5.37
N LEU A 170 2.82 -8.58 -5.78
CA LEU A 170 3.51 -8.35 -7.04
C LEU A 170 4.99 -8.00 -6.80
N PRO A 171 5.91 -8.35 -7.71
CA PRO A 171 5.68 -9.14 -8.92
C PRO A 171 5.27 -10.57 -8.60
N LEU A 172 4.66 -11.24 -9.58
CA LEU A 172 4.41 -12.67 -9.48
C LEU A 172 5.73 -13.43 -9.54
N TRP A 173 5.87 -14.42 -8.68
CA TRP A 173 7.04 -15.29 -8.67
C TRP A 173 6.63 -16.73 -8.95
N ASN A 174 7.40 -17.40 -9.80
CA ASN A 174 7.44 -18.85 -9.80
C ASN A 174 8.29 -19.29 -8.61
N ALA A 175 7.76 -19.15 -7.39
CA ALA A 175 8.34 -19.57 -6.11
C ALA A 175 7.27 -19.46 -5.02
N GLY A 176 7.42 -20.24 -3.94
CA GLY A 176 6.57 -20.12 -2.77
C GLY A 176 7.09 -19.05 -1.81
N GLN A 177 6.17 -18.31 -1.18
CA GLN A 177 6.51 -17.48 -0.02
C GLN A 177 6.87 -18.40 1.15
N MET A 178 8.04 -18.22 1.73
CA MET A 178 8.55 -19.10 2.79
C MET A 178 8.25 -18.59 4.19
N MET A 179 8.17 -17.27 4.37
CA MET A 179 7.93 -16.64 5.68
C MET A 179 7.20 -15.29 5.53
N GLN A 180 6.61 -14.82 6.62
CA GLN A 180 6.02 -13.50 6.77
C GLN A 180 6.23 -12.99 8.20
N ALA A 181 7.05 -11.96 8.37
CA ALA A 181 7.26 -11.33 9.68
C ALA A 181 7.11 -9.81 9.62
N LYS A 182 6.92 -9.17 10.78
CA LYS A 182 6.80 -7.70 10.92
C LYS A 182 5.81 -7.07 9.93
N VAL A 183 4.61 -7.65 9.87
CA VAL A 183 3.49 -7.10 9.09
C VAL A 183 3.13 -5.71 9.63
N ARG A 184 3.11 -4.72 8.73
CA ARG A 184 2.83 -3.33 9.05
C ARG A 184 1.92 -2.71 8.00
N TYR A 185 0.80 -2.15 8.43
CA TYR A 185 -0.09 -1.40 7.57
C TYR A 185 0.31 0.07 7.55
N LEU A 186 0.42 0.64 6.35
CA LEU A 186 0.90 1.99 6.11
C LEU A 186 -0.10 2.75 5.23
N ASN A 187 -0.21 4.06 5.43
CA ASN A 187 -0.84 4.96 4.47
C ASN A 187 0.27 5.72 3.74
N PHE A 188 0.17 5.78 2.42
CA PHE A 188 1.01 6.67 1.62
C PHE A 188 0.16 7.84 1.12
N GLN A 189 0.79 8.83 0.46
CA GLN A 189 0.18 10.13 0.20
C GLN A 189 -1.22 10.07 -0.44
N ASN A 190 -1.46 9.06 -1.27
CA ASN A 190 -2.75 8.86 -1.93
C ASN A 190 -3.18 7.39 -1.98
N GLY A 191 -2.86 6.61 -0.96
CA GLY A 191 -3.31 5.22 -0.86
C GLY A 191 -2.93 4.55 0.45
N ARG A 192 -3.07 3.23 0.47
CA ARG A 192 -2.76 2.41 1.64
C ARG A 192 -2.11 1.10 1.21
N GLY A 193 -1.29 0.52 2.07
CA GLY A 193 -0.61 -0.73 1.78
C GLY A 193 -0.19 -1.48 3.03
N VAL A 194 0.45 -2.62 2.80
CA VAL A 194 1.01 -3.49 3.83
C VAL A 194 2.45 -3.82 3.48
N ALA A 195 3.34 -3.65 4.45
CA ALA A 195 4.75 -3.98 4.37
C ALA A 195 5.07 -5.15 5.30
N PHE A 196 5.99 -6.04 4.91
CA PHE A 196 6.38 -7.20 5.70
C PHE A 196 7.73 -7.77 5.23
N LEU A 197 8.43 -8.44 6.14
CA LEU A 197 9.62 -9.23 5.83
C LEU A 197 9.23 -10.57 5.23
N THR A 198 9.93 -10.98 4.18
CA THR A 198 9.67 -12.25 3.51
C THR A 198 10.92 -12.79 2.79
N GLN A 199 10.84 -14.06 2.41
CA GLN A 199 11.79 -14.75 1.54
C GLN A 199 10.99 -15.71 0.66
N TYR A 200 11.39 -15.87 -0.60
CA TYR A 200 10.77 -16.80 -1.55
C TYR A 200 11.73 -17.94 -1.89
N GLY A 201 11.19 -19.12 -2.17
CA GLY A 201 11.98 -20.31 -2.49
C GLY A 201 11.21 -21.37 -3.25
N GLN A 202 11.95 -22.23 -3.93
CA GLN A 202 11.44 -23.40 -4.67
C GLN A 202 11.46 -24.69 -3.84
N SER A 203 12.17 -24.68 -2.71
CA SER A 203 12.34 -25.80 -1.79
C SER A 203 12.60 -25.26 -0.39
N PHE A 204 12.62 -26.14 0.61
CA PHE A 204 13.06 -25.80 1.96
C PHE A 204 14.49 -25.25 1.92
N TRP A 205 14.65 -24.04 2.45
CA TRP A 205 15.89 -23.29 2.43
C TRP A 205 15.96 -22.41 3.69
N PRO A 206 17.12 -22.25 4.33
CA PRO A 206 17.26 -21.38 5.48
C PRO A 206 16.86 -19.94 5.17
N ILE A 207 16.22 -19.27 6.13
CA ILE A 207 16.00 -17.83 6.08
C ILE A 207 17.35 -17.14 6.29
N ASN A 208 17.75 -16.27 5.36
CA ASN A 208 19.10 -15.71 5.33
C ASN A 208 19.12 -14.29 4.73
N ASN A 209 20.21 -13.56 4.98
CA ASN A 209 20.34 -12.17 4.57
C ASN A 209 20.41 -11.98 3.05
N GLU A 210 21.05 -12.88 2.29
CA GLU A 210 21.12 -12.80 0.82
C GLU A 210 19.73 -12.79 0.15
N SER A 211 18.77 -13.51 0.74
CA SER A 211 17.43 -13.71 0.17
C SER A 211 16.29 -12.99 0.91
N LEU A 212 16.57 -12.40 2.07
CA LEU A 212 15.57 -11.65 2.85
C LEU A 212 15.30 -10.30 2.22
N PHE A 213 14.03 -9.93 2.14
CA PHE A 213 13.63 -8.59 1.72
C PHE A 213 12.37 -8.12 2.43
N TYR A 214 12.26 -6.80 2.54
CA TYR A 214 11.06 -6.10 2.93
C TYR A 214 10.21 -5.82 1.70
N MET A 215 9.01 -6.40 1.70
CA MET A 215 8.06 -6.27 0.63
C MET A 215 6.94 -5.33 1.02
N PHE A 216 6.53 -4.45 0.10
CA PHE A 216 5.35 -3.60 0.25
C PHE A 216 4.36 -3.86 -0.88
N GLN A 217 3.08 -3.96 -0.53
CA GLN A 217 1.97 -4.11 -1.46
C GLN A 217 0.88 -3.09 -1.10
N GLY A 218 0.59 -2.17 -2.02
CA GLY A 218 -0.35 -1.07 -1.79
C GLY A 218 -1.25 -0.79 -2.98
N LEU A 219 -2.37 -0.14 -2.69
CA LEU A 219 -3.36 0.31 -3.67
C LEU A 219 -3.57 1.83 -3.51
N THR A 220 -3.63 2.54 -4.64
CA THR A 220 -4.04 3.95 -4.64
C THR A 220 -5.51 4.07 -4.25
N ASN A 221 -5.89 5.20 -3.65
CA ASN A 221 -7.26 5.45 -3.18
C ASN A 221 -8.30 5.47 -4.31
N ASP A 222 -7.89 5.78 -5.53
CA ASP A 222 -8.74 5.71 -6.72
C ASP A 222 -8.85 4.29 -7.32
N GLY A 223 -8.13 3.31 -6.76
CA GLY A 223 -8.11 1.92 -7.20
C GLY A 223 -7.46 1.69 -8.57
N ARG A 224 -6.75 2.69 -9.12
CA ARG A 224 -6.18 2.61 -10.48
C ARG A 224 -4.80 1.95 -10.51
N PHE A 225 -4.03 2.05 -9.44
CA PHE A 225 -2.65 1.57 -9.41
C PHE A 225 -2.36 0.67 -8.23
N TRP A 226 -1.58 -0.37 -8.50
CA TRP A 226 -0.92 -1.19 -7.51
C TRP A 226 0.52 -0.72 -7.35
N VAL A 227 0.91 -0.46 -6.12
CA VAL A 227 2.27 -0.06 -5.73
C VAL A 227 2.95 -1.26 -5.08
N SER A 228 4.05 -1.72 -5.67
CA SER A 228 4.89 -2.78 -5.11
C SER A 228 6.28 -2.23 -4.81
N ALA A 229 6.85 -2.59 -3.66
CA ALA A 229 8.27 -2.40 -3.42
C ALA A 229 8.91 -3.72 -3.00
N VAL A 230 10.08 -4.02 -3.58
CA VAL A 230 10.94 -5.14 -3.19
C VAL A 230 12.25 -4.54 -2.75
N LEU A 231 12.54 -4.62 -1.45
CA LEU A 231 13.62 -3.88 -0.80
C LEU A 231 14.45 -4.88 0.02
N PRO A 232 15.64 -5.32 -0.44
CA PRO A 232 16.48 -6.22 0.33
C PRO A 232 16.80 -5.64 1.72
N VAL A 233 16.81 -6.50 2.73
CA VAL A 233 17.08 -6.11 4.12
C VAL A 233 17.87 -7.19 4.81
N ASN A 234 18.83 -6.78 5.64
CA ASN A 234 19.60 -7.68 6.49
C ASN A 234 19.23 -7.50 7.96
N HIS A 235 19.41 -8.58 8.73
CA HIS A 235 19.44 -8.54 10.19
C HIS A 235 20.65 -9.33 10.73
N PRO A 236 21.40 -8.82 11.73
CA PRO A 236 22.59 -9.50 12.26
C PRO A 236 22.33 -10.89 12.87
N SER A 237 21.09 -11.21 13.23
CA SER A 237 20.71 -12.53 13.78
C SER A 237 20.59 -13.62 12.72
N LEU A 238 20.61 -13.28 11.44
CA LEU A 238 20.46 -14.22 10.33
C LEU A 238 21.82 -14.55 9.69
N PRO A 239 21.99 -15.77 9.15
CA PRO A 239 23.17 -16.11 8.40
C PRO A 239 23.28 -15.22 7.15
N VAL A 240 24.51 -14.99 6.68
CA VAL A 240 24.75 -14.12 5.52
C VAL A 240 24.10 -14.67 4.24
N ASN A 241 24.07 -16.00 4.09
CA ASN A 241 23.40 -16.71 2.99
C ASN A 241 22.95 -18.10 3.48
N GLY A 242 22.28 -18.86 2.62
CA GLY A 242 21.77 -20.18 2.97
C GLY A 242 22.86 -21.19 3.33
N ASP A 243 24.01 -21.16 2.65
CA ASP A 243 25.13 -22.08 2.93
C ASP A 243 25.75 -21.83 4.32
N ALA A 244 25.81 -20.56 4.74
CA ALA A 244 26.31 -20.17 6.04
C ALA A 244 25.36 -20.52 7.20
N ALA A 245 24.16 -21.04 6.93
CA ALA A 245 23.24 -21.52 7.96
C ALA A 245 23.71 -22.83 8.61
N GLY A 246 24.66 -23.54 8.00
CA GLY A 246 25.26 -24.76 8.59
C GLY A 246 24.33 -25.96 8.62
N ILE A 247 23.32 -26.03 7.74
CA ILE A 247 22.44 -27.19 7.62
C ILE A 247 23.22 -28.37 7.02
N THR A 248 23.39 -29.43 7.80
CA THR A 248 24.07 -30.67 7.38
C THR A 248 23.13 -31.85 7.18
N ASP A 249 21.97 -31.84 7.86
CA ASP A 249 20.92 -32.86 7.75
C ASP A 249 19.68 -32.22 7.12
N TRP A 250 19.58 -32.35 5.79
CA TRP A 250 18.53 -31.71 5.01
C TRP A 250 17.17 -32.40 5.17
N ASP A 251 17.14 -33.70 5.47
CA ASP A 251 15.90 -34.43 5.69
C ASP A 251 15.28 -34.00 7.02
N ALA A 252 16.08 -33.95 8.09
CA ALA A 252 15.61 -33.44 9.39
C ALA A 252 15.20 -31.96 9.32
N PHE A 253 15.94 -31.14 8.55
CA PHE A 253 15.58 -29.74 8.32
C PHE A 253 14.24 -29.61 7.59
N ALA A 254 14.00 -30.40 6.54
CA ALA A 254 12.75 -30.43 5.80
C ALA A 254 11.56 -30.84 6.69
N GLU A 255 11.73 -31.89 7.51
CA GLU A 255 10.71 -32.34 8.47
C GLU A 255 10.38 -31.26 9.53
N GLY A 256 11.39 -30.50 9.96
CA GLY A 256 11.25 -29.43 10.95
C GLY A 256 10.93 -28.05 10.39
N PHE A 257 10.80 -27.90 9.07
CA PHE A 257 10.86 -26.59 8.41
C PHE A 257 9.79 -25.61 8.89
N THR A 258 8.55 -26.07 9.06
CA THR A 258 7.44 -25.22 9.53
C THR A 258 7.71 -24.62 10.92
N ASN A 259 8.28 -25.41 11.84
CA ASN A 259 8.62 -24.92 13.18
C ASN A 259 9.82 -23.96 13.12
N TYR A 260 10.81 -24.27 12.27
CA TYR A 260 11.94 -23.38 12.01
C TYR A 260 11.47 -22.01 11.49
N VAL A 261 10.56 -21.97 10.51
CA VAL A 261 10.00 -20.70 10.00
C VAL A 261 9.26 -19.95 11.10
N ALA A 262 8.34 -20.60 11.82
CA ALA A 262 7.56 -19.93 12.86
C ALA A 262 8.44 -19.31 13.97
N SER A 263 9.47 -20.05 14.42
CA SER A 263 10.44 -19.52 15.40
C SER A 263 11.30 -18.39 14.84
N THR A 264 11.66 -18.44 13.56
CA THR A 264 12.40 -17.37 12.90
C THR A 264 11.55 -16.11 12.76
N GLU A 265 10.27 -16.25 12.39
CA GLU A 265 9.31 -15.15 12.32
C GLU A 265 9.11 -14.48 13.69
N GLU A 266 8.94 -15.26 14.76
CA GLU A 266 8.84 -14.75 16.13
C GLU A 266 10.12 -14.01 16.55
N ALA A 267 11.29 -14.60 16.28
CA ALA A 267 12.57 -14.00 16.60
C ALA A 267 12.80 -12.66 15.86
N LEU A 268 12.41 -12.57 14.58
CA LEU A 268 12.49 -11.34 13.79
C LEU A 268 11.44 -10.32 14.24
N ALA A 269 10.22 -10.74 14.58
CA ALA A 269 9.17 -9.86 15.06
C ALA A 269 9.54 -9.13 16.36
N ALA A 270 10.35 -9.77 17.22
CA ALA A 270 10.85 -9.21 18.47
C ALA A 270 12.00 -8.19 18.31
N GLN A 271 12.60 -8.07 17.13
CA GLN A 271 13.71 -7.13 16.90
C GLN A 271 13.23 -5.69 16.78
N ASP A 272 14.12 -4.72 17.05
CA ASP A 272 13.84 -3.31 16.82
C ASP A 272 13.89 -3.00 15.32
N ASP A 273 13.02 -2.11 14.81
CA ASP A 273 13.04 -1.72 13.40
C ASP A 273 14.37 -1.08 12.97
N ALA A 274 15.08 -0.45 13.91
CA ALA A 274 16.40 0.16 13.71
C ALA A 274 17.57 -0.84 13.69
N SER A 275 17.37 -2.11 14.09
CA SER A 275 18.42 -3.13 14.04
C SER A 275 18.58 -3.79 12.66
N PHE A 276 17.69 -3.46 11.72
CA PHE A 276 17.75 -3.90 10.33
C PHE A 276 18.59 -2.93 9.48
N THR A 277 19.15 -3.44 8.38
CA THR A 277 19.89 -2.64 7.40
C THR A 277 19.31 -2.83 6.00
N PRO A 278 18.81 -1.76 5.34
CA PRO A 278 18.44 -0.47 5.94
C PRO A 278 17.42 -0.64 7.09
N SER A 279 17.30 0.38 7.94
CA SER A 279 16.30 0.33 9.01
C SER A 279 14.89 0.25 8.43
N LEU A 280 14.02 -0.55 9.06
CA LEU A 280 12.63 -0.64 8.61
C LEU A 280 11.91 0.70 8.79
N ALA A 281 12.31 1.51 9.78
CA ALA A 281 11.78 2.86 9.97
C ALA A 281 12.03 3.76 8.74
N ALA A 282 13.25 3.79 8.22
CA ALA A 282 13.59 4.57 7.03
C ALA A 282 12.88 4.05 5.77
N LEU A 283 12.74 2.73 5.64
CA LEU A 283 11.97 2.13 4.54
C LEU A 283 10.48 2.50 4.63
N ASN A 284 9.89 2.47 5.83
CA ASN A 284 8.52 2.89 6.04
C ASN A 284 8.31 4.36 5.67
N ALA A 285 9.21 5.25 6.10
CA ALA A 285 9.15 6.67 5.73
C ALA A 285 9.20 6.89 4.22
N MET A 286 10.07 6.15 3.51
CA MET A 286 10.12 6.16 2.04
C MET A 286 8.79 5.72 1.44
N LEU A 287 8.22 4.60 1.92
CA LEU A 287 6.95 4.05 1.43
C LEU A 287 5.77 4.99 1.69
N GLU A 288 5.69 5.61 2.87
CA GLU A 288 4.65 6.59 3.24
C GLU A 288 4.73 7.88 2.40
N SER A 289 5.92 8.22 1.90
CA SER A 289 6.12 9.38 1.02
C SER A 289 5.65 9.17 -0.43
N ILE A 290 5.34 7.92 -0.82
CA ILE A 290 4.92 7.61 -2.20
C ILE A 290 3.64 8.38 -2.55
N GLN A 291 3.66 9.00 -3.73
CA GLN A 291 2.50 9.63 -4.36
C GLN A 291 2.40 9.16 -5.81
N VAL A 292 1.18 8.80 -6.24
CA VAL A 292 0.87 8.37 -7.61
C VAL A 292 -0.27 9.20 -8.18
N SER A 293 0.03 10.34 -8.80
CA SER A 293 -0.95 11.31 -9.33
C SER A 293 -1.17 11.18 -10.86
N ARG A 294 -1.16 9.95 -11.39
CA ARG A 294 -1.38 9.64 -12.81
C ARG A 294 -2.86 9.53 -13.18
#